data_AF-A0A1L9UWP8-F1
#
_entry.id   AF-A0A1L9UWP8-F1
#
_cell.length_a   1.000
_cell.length_b   1.000
_cell.length_c   1.000
_cell.angle_alpha   90.00
_cell.angle_beta   90.00
_cell.angle_gamma   90.00
#
_symmetry.space_group_name_H-M   'P 1'
#
loop_
_entity.id
_entity.type
_entity.pdbx_description
1 polymer ?
#
loop_
_entity_poly.entity_id
_entity_poly.type
_entity_poly.pdbx_seq_one_letter_code
_entity_poly.pdbx_strand_id
1 'polypeptide(L)'
;MSLSQEAASWFSPPAVQLSPSPQPGEKAPACPELPLPVNNNNRPTIISFLRHCGCPVAEATFLELRTAAKNHPEINFVAVSHSDQPSTERWLESIGGNTESGSNPVTVIVDADRKIYAQWGLGVTSWSHVLSPF
;
A
#
# COMPACT_ATOMS: atom_id res chain seq x y z
N MET A 1 15.37 -20.71 10.79
CA MET A 1 14.71 -19.82 11.75
C MET A 1 15.44 -19.98 13.07
N SER A 2 15.92 -18.90 13.69
CA SER A 2 16.59 -18.94 15.00
C SER A 2 15.67 -18.44 16.11
N LEU A 3 15.91 -18.84 17.36
CA LEU A 3 15.18 -18.33 18.53
C LEU A 3 15.25 -16.79 18.64
N SER A 4 16.36 -16.19 18.19
CA SER A 4 16.52 -14.74 18.13
C SER A 4 15.63 -14.09 17.08
N GLN A 5 15.41 -14.74 15.92
CA GLN A 5 14.46 -14.25 14.91
C GLN A 5 13.01 -14.36 15.41
N GLU A 6 12.67 -15.45 16.09
CA GLU A 6 11.34 -15.60 16.68
C GLU A 6 11.10 -14.59 17.80
N ALA A 7 12.08 -14.32 18.66
CA ALA A 7 11.96 -13.24 19.64
C ALA A 7 11.82 -11.86 18.97
N ALA A 8 12.55 -11.62 17.87
CA ALA A 8 12.49 -10.36 17.15
C ALA A 8 11.13 -10.10 16.48
N SER A 9 10.40 -11.14 16.07
CA SER A 9 9.07 -10.98 15.45
C SER A 9 7.99 -10.50 16.43
N TRP A 10 8.28 -10.49 17.74
CA TRP A 10 7.41 -9.91 18.75
C TRP A 10 7.62 -8.41 18.94
N PHE A 11 8.63 -7.80 18.34
CA PHE A 11 8.79 -6.34 18.44
C PHE A 11 7.95 -5.62 17.41
N SER A 12 7.29 -4.54 17.84
CA SER A 12 6.63 -3.63 16.92
C SER A 12 7.66 -3.00 15.98
N PRO A 13 7.32 -2.82 14.70
CA PRO A 13 8.18 -2.09 13.79
C PRO A 13 8.32 -0.63 14.29
N PRO A 14 9.40 0.07 13.91
CA PRO A 14 9.66 1.44 14.37
C PRO A 14 8.47 2.36 14.14
N ALA A 15 8.12 3.15 15.15
CA ALA A 15 7.06 4.14 15.05
C ALA A 15 7.45 5.23 14.04
N VAL A 16 6.50 5.61 13.19
CA VAL A 16 6.65 6.71 12.24
C VAL A 16 5.74 7.84 12.71
N GLN A 17 6.20 9.09 12.59
CA GLN A 17 5.39 10.26 12.96
C GLN A 17 4.20 10.38 11.99
N LEU A 18 2.99 10.28 12.53
CA LEU A 18 1.76 10.31 11.73
C LEU A 18 1.30 11.75 11.49
N SER A 19 0.82 12.00 10.28
CA SER A 19 -0.02 13.17 9.96
C SER A 19 -1.49 12.87 10.27
N PRO A 20 -2.36 13.90 10.39
CA PRO A 20 -3.80 13.68 10.49
C PRO A 20 -4.33 12.91 9.27
N SER A 21 -5.34 12.05 9.48
CA SER A 21 -6.03 11.40 8.37
C SER A 21 -6.80 12.44 7.55
N PRO A 22 -6.63 12.45 6.20
CA PRO A 22 -7.26 13.45 5.35
C PRO A 22 -8.78 13.38 5.42
N GLN A 23 -9.44 14.53 5.42
CA GLN A 23 -10.91 14.62 5.44
C GLN A 23 -11.48 14.88 4.04
N PRO A 24 -12.73 14.44 3.77
CA PRO A 24 -13.40 14.79 2.52
C PRO A 24 -13.43 16.30 2.27
N GLY A 25 -13.03 16.71 1.07
CA GLY A 25 -12.92 18.12 0.69
C GLY A 25 -11.54 18.75 0.91
N GLU A 26 -10.65 18.10 1.66
CA GLU A 26 -9.26 18.51 1.79
C GLU A 26 -8.42 18.08 0.59
N LYS A 27 -7.30 18.77 0.38
CA LYS A 27 -6.32 18.35 -0.61
C LYS A 27 -5.64 17.07 -0.14
N ALA A 28 -5.68 16.03 -0.97
CA ALA A 28 -5.02 14.77 -0.69
C ALA A 28 -3.51 14.97 -0.43
N PRO A 29 -2.93 14.29 0.59
CA PRO A 29 -1.50 14.37 0.86
C PRO A 29 -0.69 13.85 -0.33
N ALA A 30 0.26 14.66 -0.78
CA ALA A 30 1.15 14.34 -1.90
C ALA A 30 2.61 14.43 -1.46
N CYS A 31 3.45 13.61 -2.06
CA CYS A 31 4.90 13.58 -1.85
C CYS A 31 5.61 13.25 -3.17
N PRO A 32 6.94 13.42 -3.28
CA PRO A 32 7.67 13.06 -4.49
C PRO A 32 7.45 11.61 -4.94
N GLU A 33 7.26 10.69 -4.00
CA GLU A 33 7.03 9.26 -4.24
C GLU A 33 5.57 8.95 -4.64
N LEU A 34 4.62 9.80 -4.26
CA LEU A 34 3.20 9.74 -4.63
C LEU A 34 2.77 11.13 -5.14
N PRO A 35 3.15 11.50 -6.37
CA PRO A 35 2.79 12.78 -6.95
C PRO A 35 1.29 12.79 -7.28
N LEU A 36 0.59 13.82 -6.81
CA LEU A 36 -0.81 14.08 -7.13
C LEU A 36 -0.95 15.43 -7.85
N PRO A 37 -1.60 15.50 -9.02
CA PRO A 37 -2.26 14.41 -9.73
C PRO A 37 -1.29 13.38 -10.35
N VAL A 38 -1.66 12.10 -10.32
CA VAL A 38 -0.84 11.01 -10.85
C VAL A 38 -0.62 11.19 -12.34
N ASN A 39 0.62 11.01 -12.81
CA ASN A 39 1.02 11.17 -14.22
C ASN A 39 0.69 12.53 -14.83
N ASN A 40 0.55 13.59 -14.02
CA ASN A 40 0.14 14.93 -14.44
C ASN A 40 -1.16 14.96 -15.27
N ASN A 41 -2.04 13.98 -15.07
CA ASN A 41 -3.34 13.93 -15.73
C ASN A 41 -4.46 14.36 -14.74
N ASN A 42 -5.51 15.04 -15.20
CA ASN A 42 -6.61 15.47 -14.31
C ASN A 42 -7.61 14.34 -13.99
N ARG A 43 -7.15 13.09 -13.92
CA ARG A 43 -8.03 11.93 -13.71
C ARG A 43 -8.25 11.68 -12.22
N PRO A 44 -9.45 11.22 -11.84
CA PRO A 44 -9.68 10.73 -10.48
C PRO A 44 -8.71 9.59 -10.18
N THR A 45 -8.26 9.51 -8.93
CA THR A 45 -7.25 8.53 -8.49
C THR A 45 -7.77 7.77 -7.29
N ILE A 46 -7.73 6.44 -7.37
CA ILE A 46 -7.99 5.54 -6.25
C ILE A 46 -6.64 5.05 -5.73
N ILE A 47 -6.40 5.24 -4.44
CA ILE A 47 -5.18 4.85 -3.75
C ILE A 47 -5.55 3.81 -2.70
N SER A 48 -4.94 2.63 -2.77
CA SER A 48 -5.16 1.55 -1.82
C SER A 48 -3.88 1.25 -1.06
N PHE A 49 -3.99 1.18 0.26
CA PHE A 49 -2.88 0.88 1.16
C PHE A 49 -2.93 -0.60 1.58
N LEU A 50 -1.97 -1.40 1.11
CA LEU A 50 -1.93 -2.83 1.35
C LEU A 50 -1.30 -3.15 2.71
N ARG A 51 -1.84 -4.11 3.45
CA ARG A 51 -1.31 -4.46 4.78
C ARG A 51 -0.04 -5.30 4.72
N HIS A 52 0.19 -6.11 3.71
CA HIS A 52 1.48 -6.73 3.40
C HIS A 52 1.30 -7.53 2.11
N CYS A 53 2.35 -7.67 1.30
CA CYS A 53 2.28 -8.51 0.11
C CYS A 53 2.04 -9.98 0.49
N GLY A 54 1.34 -10.72 -0.36
CA GLY A 54 1.08 -12.16 -0.19
C GLY A 54 0.02 -12.54 0.84
N CYS A 55 -0.67 -11.59 1.47
CA CYS A 55 -1.81 -11.90 2.33
C CYS A 55 -3.08 -12.07 1.47
N PRO A 56 -3.98 -13.02 1.80
CA PRO A 56 -5.19 -13.25 1.00
C PRO A 56 -6.05 -12.00 0.79
N VAL A 57 -6.09 -11.12 1.79
CA VAL A 57 -6.85 -9.85 1.72
C VAL A 57 -6.18 -8.87 0.75
N ALA A 58 -4.87 -8.66 0.85
CA ALA A 58 -4.13 -7.74 -0.02
C ALA A 58 -4.14 -8.23 -1.47
N GLU A 59 -4.04 -9.54 -1.67
CA GLU A 59 -4.18 -10.15 -3.00
C GLU A 59 -5.57 -9.94 -3.58
N ALA A 60 -6.64 -10.26 -2.83
CA ALA A 60 -8.00 -10.00 -3.29
C ALA A 60 -8.22 -8.53 -3.66
N THR A 61 -7.79 -7.59 -2.80
CA THR A 61 -7.87 -6.14 -3.07
C THR A 61 -7.09 -5.77 -4.34
N PHE A 62 -5.89 -6.28 -4.53
CA PHE A 62 -5.09 -5.97 -5.72
C PHE A 62 -5.72 -6.53 -7.01
N LEU A 63 -6.26 -7.75 -6.97
CA LEU A 63 -6.96 -8.36 -8.10
C LEU A 63 -8.24 -7.59 -8.47
N GLU A 64 -8.98 -7.10 -7.48
CA GLU A 64 -10.14 -6.22 -7.68
C GLU A 64 -9.72 -4.89 -8.29
N LEU A 65 -8.66 -4.24 -7.78
CA LEU A 65 -8.11 -3.01 -8.37
C LEU A 65 -7.69 -3.23 -9.82
N ARG A 66 -7.05 -4.36 -10.13
CA ARG A 66 -6.64 -4.72 -11.49
C ARG A 66 -7.84 -4.91 -12.41
N THR A 67 -8.92 -5.49 -11.90
CA THR A 67 -10.18 -5.65 -12.64
C THR A 67 -10.84 -4.29 -12.88
N ALA A 68 -10.90 -3.44 -11.85
CA ALA A 68 -11.44 -2.10 -11.94
C ALA A 68 -10.64 -1.22 -12.91
N ALA A 69 -9.31 -1.30 -12.91
CA ALA A 69 -8.44 -0.54 -13.82
C ALA A 69 -8.66 -0.88 -15.30
N LYS A 70 -9.04 -2.13 -15.60
CA LYS A 70 -9.44 -2.55 -16.95
C LYS A 70 -10.80 -1.99 -17.36
N ASN A 71 -11.75 -1.92 -16.42
CA ASN A 71 -13.11 -1.44 -16.67
C ASN A 71 -13.23 0.09 -16.67
N HIS A 72 -12.32 0.78 -15.99
CA HIS A 72 -12.33 2.24 -15.78
C HIS A 72 -11.01 2.89 -16.25
N PRO A 73 -10.76 2.93 -17.58
CA PRO A 73 -9.57 3.54 -18.16
C PRO A 73 -9.49 5.06 -18.02
N GLU A 74 -10.48 5.70 -17.37
CA GLU A 74 -10.54 7.11 -16.98
C GLU A 74 -10.09 7.37 -15.54
N ILE A 75 -9.88 6.34 -14.72
CA ILE A 75 -9.44 6.45 -13.31
C ILE A 75 -8.01 5.93 -13.15
N ASN A 76 -7.17 6.61 -12.38
CA ASN A 76 -5.85 6.09 -12.01
C ASN A 76 -5.99 5.17 -10.80
N PHE A 77 -5.34 4.01 -10.82
CA PHE A 77 -5.33 3.07 -9.70
C PHE A 77 -3.90 2.93 -9.18
N VAL A 78 -3.73 3.18 -7.88
CA VAL A 78 -2.45 3.10 -7.17
C VAL A 78 -2.58 2.14 -5.99
N ALA A 79 -1.66 1.18 -5.89
CA ALA A 79 -1.51 0.32 -4.73
C ALA A 79 -0.19 0.66 -4.02
N VAL A 80 -0.25 0.98 -2.74
CA VAL A 80 0.92 1.24 -1.90
C VAL A 80 1.18 -0.01 -1.06
N SER A 81 2.39 -0.54 -1.12
CA SER A 81 2.87 -1.70 -0.35
C SER A 81 3.93 -1.25 0.63
N HIS A 82 3.88 -1.68 1.89
CA HIS A 82 4.98 -1.45 2.83
C HIS A 82 5.96 -2.61 2.95
N SER A 83 5.78 -3.67 2.17
CA SER A 83 6.78 -4.74 2.04
C SER A 83 7.99 -4.21 1.26
N ASP A 84 9.17 -4.82 1.44
CA ASP A 84 10.34 -4.41 0.66
C ASP A 84 10.15 -4.64 -0.85
N GLN A 85 10.99 -3.98 -1.65
CA GLN A 85 10.91 -4.03 -3.11
C GLN A 85 11.01 -5.47 -3.65
N PRO A 86 12.04 -6.27 -3.29
CA PRO A 86 12.13 -7.67 -3.71
C PRO A 86 10.92 -8.53 -3.32
N SER A 87 10.36 -8.35 -2.12
CA SER A 87 9.18 -9.10 -1.69
C SER A 87 7.93 -8.71 -2.49
N THR A 88 7.76 -7.41 -2.75
CA THR A 88 6.62 -6.90 -3.54
C THR A 88 6.71 -7.38 -4.99
N GLU A 89 7.88 -7.33 -5.62
CA GLU A 89 8.09 -7.81 -7.00
C GLU A 89 7.78 -9.30 -7.14
N ARG A 90 8.35 -10.15 -6.26
CA ARG A 90 8.07 -11.60 -6.28
C ARG A 90 6.60 -11.92 -6.11
N TRP A 91 5.92 -11.19 -5.21
CA TRP A 91 4.48 -11.37 -5.03
C TRP A 91 3.71 -10.98 -6.29
N LEU A 92 4.03 -9.84 -6.91
CA LEU A 92 3.42 -9.43 -8.17
C LEU A 92 3.62 -10.47 -9.28
N GLU A 93 4.84 -11.01 -9.42
CA GLU A 93 5.14 -12.12 -10.35
C GLU A 93 4.24 -13.33 -10.07
N SER A 94 4.10 -13.74 -8.81
CA SER A 94 3.33 -14.93 -8.41
C SER A 94 1.83 -14.85 -8.73
N ILE A 95 1.25 -13.65 -8.73
CA ILE A 95 -0.18 -13.41 -9.02
C ILE A 95 -0.44 -13.10 -10.51
N GLY A 96 0.53 -13.46 -11.35
CA GLY A 96 0.49 -13.32 -12.81
C GLY A 96 0.99 -11.95 -13.30
N GLY A 97 2.08 -11.45 -12.71
CA GLY A 97 2.64 -10.13 -13.02
C GLY A 97 4.05 -10.19 -13.59
N ASN A 98 4.20 -10.54 -14.86
CA ASN A 98 5.13 -9.80 -15.72
C ASN A 98 4.37 -8.57 -16.23
N THR A 99 5.02 -7.41 -16.19
CA THR A 99 4.55 -6.12 -16.69
C THR A 99 4.45 -6.09 -18.21
N GLU A 100 3.84 -7.11 -18.83
CA GLU A 100 3.62 -7.15 -20.27
C GLU A 100 2.39 -6.33 -20.65
N SER A 101 2.68 -5.07 -20.98
CA SER A 101 2.14 -4.27 -22.08
C SER A 101 0.72 -4.61 -22.54
N GLY A 102 -0.26 -3.85 -22.03
CA GLY A 102 -1.50 -3.62 -22.78
C GLY A 102 -2.81 -3.82 -22.02
N SER A 103 -2.97 -3.24 -20.84
CA SER A 103 -4.27 -2.71 -20.36
C SER A 103 -4.09 -2.13 -18.95
N ASN A 104 -3.95 -0.79 -18.90
CA ASN A 104 -3.91 0.07 -17.72
C ASN A 104 -3.42 -0.59 -16.40
N PRO A 105 -2.10 -0.72 -16.18
CA PRO A 105 -1.57 -1.37 -14.99
C PRO A 105 -1.85 -0.52 -13.75
N VAL A 106 -2.38 -1.16 -12.69
CA VAL A 106 -2.35 -0.59 -11.34
C VAL A 106 -0.91 -0.19 -11.03
N THR A 107 -0.68 1.07 -10.68
CA THR A 107 0.66 1.54 -10.30
C THR A 107 0.97 1.05 -8.90
N VAL A 108 2.05 0.29 -8.74
CA VAL A 108 2.48 -0.21 -7.43
C VAL A 108 3.62 0.65 -6.90
N ILE A 109 3.45 1.21 -5.71
CA ILE A 109 4.45 2.01 -5.01
C ILE A 109 4.91 1.22 -3.78
N VAL A 110 6.22 1.10 -3.60
CA VAL A 110 6.82 0.47 -2.43
C VAL A 110 7.22 1.55 -1.42
N ASP A 111 6.57 1.52 -0.26
CA ASP A 111 6.80 2.40 0.88
C ASP A 111 7.23 1.58 2.11
N ALA A 112 8.39 0.93 2.01
CA ALA A 112 8.94 0.09 3.08
C ALA A 112 9.13 0.85 4.41
N ASP A 113 9.44 2.14 4.33
CA ASP A 113 9.61 3.03 5.48
C ASP A 113 8.27 3.53 6.07
N ARG A 114 7.14 3.21 5.45
CA ARG A 114 5.78 3.66 5.84
C ARG A 114 5.63 5.19 5.88
N LYS A 115 6.40 5.94 5.09
CA LYS A 115 6.35 7.40 5.05
C LYS A 115 5.05 7.91 4.43
N ILE A 116 4.63 7.30 3.32
CA ILE A 116 3.35 7.60 2.65
C ILE A 116 2.20 7.17 3.55
N TYR A 117 2.26 5.98 4.16
CA TYR A 117 1.25 5.56 5.14
C TYR A 117 1.10 6.61 6.26
N ALA A 118 2.23 7.03 6.85
CA ALA A 118 2.22 8.00 7.94
C ALA A 118 1.67 9.36 7.51
N GLN A 119 1.97 9.82 6.29
CA GLN A 119 1.43 11.06 5.73
C GLN A 119 -0.09 11.00 5.52
N TRP A 120 -0.64 9.80 5.33
CA TRP A 120 -2.07 9.54 5.24
C TRP A 120 -2.71 9.17 6.60
N GLY A 121 -1.97 9.31 7.69
CA GLY A 121 -2.43 9.01 9.05
C GLY A 121 -2.57 7.51 9.36
N LEU A 122 -1.96 6.65 8.54
CA LEU A 122 -1.97 5.20 8.72
C LEU A 122 -0.73 4.79 9.52
N GLY A 123 -0.95 4.29 10.74
CA GLY A 123 0.10 3.86 11.65
C GLY A 123 -0.05 2.42 12.13
N VAL A 124 0.74 2.08 13.14
CA VAL A 124 0.64 0.79 13.85
C VAL A 124 -0.38 0.90 14.97
N THR A 125 -1.12 -0.19 15.20
CA THR A 125 -2.00 -0.29 16.36
C THR A 125 -1.18 -0.47 17.64
N SER A 126 -1.71 0.01 18.77
CA SER A 126 -1.04 -0.11 20.07
C SER A 126 -1.10 -1.54 20.60
N TRP A 127 -0.15 -1.88 21.47
CA TRP A 127 -0.15 -3.18 22.18
C TRP A 127 -1.42 -3.42 23.01
N SER A 128 -2.07 -2.37 23.50
CA SER A 128 -3.34 -2.50 24.21
C SER A 128 -4.43 -3.15 23.36
N HIS A 129 -4.46 -2.86 22.05
CA HIS A 129 -5.40 -3.48 21.10
C HIS A 129 -5.10 -4.98 20.88
N VAL A 130 -3.85 -5.41 21.08
CA VAL A 130 -3.45 -6.82 20.96
C VAL A 130 -3.81 -7.60 22.23
N LEU A 131 -3.64 -6.98 23.40
CA LEU A 131 -3.82 -7.62 24.71
C LEU A 131 -5.26 -7.53 25.24
N SER A 132 -6.09 -6.63 24.71
CA SER A 132 -7.50 -6.53 25.03
C SER A 132 -8.27 -6.08 23.78
N PRO A 133 -8.93 -6.99 23.05
CA PRO A 133 -9.62 -6.67 21.80
C PRO A 133 -10.98 -5.96 21.98
N PHE A 134 -11.21 -5.32 23.14
CA PHE A 134 -12.44 -4.63 23.50
C PHE A 134 -12.16 -3.21 24.00
#